data_AF-A0A4Q8QVJ0-F1
#
_entry.id   AF-A0A4Q8QVJ0-F1
#
_cell.length_a   1.000
_cell.length_b   1.000
_cell.length_c   1.000
_cell.angle_alpha   90.00
_cell.angle_beta   90.00
_cell.angle_gamma   90.00
#
_symmetry.space_group_name_H-M   'P 1'
#
loop_
_entity.id
_entity.type
_entity.pdbx_description
1 polymer ?
#
loop_
_entity_poly.entity_id
_entity_poly.type
_entity_poly.pdbx_seq_one_letter_code
_entity_poly.pdbx_strand_id
1 'polypeptide(L)' 'MSAPVRASNGIFDRSIDVQVNRLRHKLESDPGSPKLILTHRGVGYQFACDVERC' A
#
# COMPACT_ATOMS: atom_id res chain seq x y z
N MET A 1 24.73 9.05 -1.40
CA MET A 1 24.39 7.93 -0.50
C MET A 1 23.15 7.25 -1.05
N SER A 2 23.30 6.24 -1.91
CA SER A 2 22.17 5.43 -2.39
C SER A 2 21.84 4.38 -1.34
N ALA A 3 20.62 4.41 -0.81
CA ALA A 3 20.10 3.34 0.03
C ALA A 3 20.09 2.00 -0.75
N PRO A 4 20.32 0.86 -0.09
CA PRO A 4 20.35 -0.42 -0.77
C PRO A 4 18.96 -0.72 -1.35
N VAL A 5 18.91 -1.08 -2.63
CA VAL A 5 17.74 -1.72 -3.23
C VAL A 5 17.51 -3.00 -2.45
N ARG A 6 16.53 -2.97 -1.54
CA ARG A 6 16.12 -4.12 -0.74
C ARG A 6 15.68 -5.20 -1.71
N ALA A 7 16.31 -6.37 -1.67
CA ALA A 7 15.98 -7.50 -2.52
C ALA A 7 14.47 -7.79 -2.41
N SER A 8 13.73 -7.49 -3.48
CA SER A 8 12.30 -7.75 -3.59
C SER A 8 12.13 -9.26 -3.82
N ASN A 9 11.91 -9.99 -2.73
CA ASN A 9 11.41 -11.36 -2.78
C ASN A 9 10.02 -11.33 -3.42
N GLY A 10 9.92 -11.54 -4.74
CA GLY A 10 8.69 -11.37 -5.53
C GLY A 10 7.48 -12.21 -5.09
N ILE A 11 7.66 -13.17 -4.18
CA ILE A 11 6.57 -13.92 -3.54
C ILE A 11 5.82 -13.04 -2.52
N PHE A 12 6.53 -12.21 -1.76
CA PHE A 12 5.90 -11.36 -0.74
C PHE A 12 5.13 -10.19 -1.38
N ASP A 13 5.58 -9.66 -2.52
CA ASP A 13 4.91 -8.54 -3.21
C ASP A 13 3.48 -8.90 -3.62
N ARG A 14 3.24 -10.12 -4.13
CA ARG A 14 1.89 -10.56 -4.51
C ARG A 14 0.95 -10.72 -3.30
N SER A 15 1.51 -11.05 -2.13
CA SER A 15 0.73 -11.12 -0.90
C SER A 15 0.33 -9.73 -0.40
N ILE A 16 1.17 -8.71 -0.62
CA ILE A 16 0.89 -7.31 -0.27
C ILE A 16 -0.28 -6.79 -1.12
N ASP A 17 -0.26 -7.01 -2.43
CA ASP A 17 -1.35 -6.60 -3.33
C ASP A 17 -2.72 -7.11 -2.84
N VAL A 18 -2.78 -8.39 -2.44
CA VAL A 18 -4.00 -9.03 -1.94
C VAL A 18 -4.45 -8.40 -0.62
N GLN A 19 -3.52 -8.12 0.30
CA GLN A 19 -3.86 -7.49 1.57
C GLN A 19 -4.33 -6.04 1.38
N VAL A 20 -3.65 -5.26 0.54
CA VAL A 20 -4.06 -3.89 0.21
C VAL A 20 -5.45 -3.88 -0.44
N ASN A 21 -5.71 -4.80 -1.36
CA ASN A 21 -7.03 -4.92 -1.97
C ASN A 21 -8.13 -5.21 -0.93
N ARG A 22 -7.87 -6.14 0.00
CA ARG A 22 -8.79 -6.42 1.12
C ARG A 22 -9.00 -5.22 2.04
N LEU A 23 -7.97 -4.42 2.30
CA LEU A 23 -8.09 -3.22 3.11
C LEU A 23 -8.92 -2.15 2.40
N ARG A 24 -8.70 -1.91 1.10
CA ARG A 24 -9.51 -0.95 0.32
C ARG A 24 -10.99 -1.30 0.34
N HIS A 25 -11.33 -2.58 0.20
CA HIS A 25 -12.73 -3.03 0.31
C HIS A 25 -13.36 -2.79 1.68
N LYS A 26 -12.55 -2.67 2.74
CA LYS A 26 -13.04 -2.43 4.11
C LYS A 26 -13.09 -0.96 4.49
N LEU A 27 -12.15 -0.17 3.98
CA LEU A 27 -11.93 1.21 4.43
C LEU A 27 -12.47 2.26 3.45
N GLU A 28 -12.53 1.94 2.16
CA GLU A 28 -12.94 2.88 1.12
C GLU A 28 -14.40 2.64 0.73
N SER A 29 -15.12 3.71 0.40
CA SER A 29 -16.47 3.58 -0.19
C SER A 29 -16.44 3.02 -1.61
N ASP A 30 -15.41 3.38 -2.39
CA ASP A 30 -15.14 2.83 -3.73
C ASP A 30 -13.68 2.34 -3.81
N PRO A 31 -13.45 1.01 -3.80
CA PRO A 31 -12.11 0.44 -3.90
C PRO A 31 -11.38 0.74 -5.23
N GLY A 32 -12.12 1.09 -6.29
CA GLY A 32 -11.56 1.45 -7.60
C GLY A 32 -10.99 2.87 -7.65
N SER A 33 -11.43 3.73 -6.73
CA SER A 33 -11.01 5.14 -6.61
C SER A 33 -10.44 5.42 -5.21
N PRO A 34 -9.33 4.76 -4.80
CA PRO A 34 -8.85 4.79 -3.43
C PRO A 34 -8.36 6.17 -3.00
N LYS A 35 -8.71 6.59 -1.78
CA LYS A 35 -8.31 7.88 -1.20
C LYS A 35 -7.40 7.72 0.02
N LEU A 36 -7.56 6.65 0.79
CA LEU A 36 -6.80 6.36 2.00
C LEU A 36 -5.56 5.52 1.69
N ILE A 37 -5.62 4.53 0.81
CA ILE A 37 -4.45 3.71 0.46
C ILE A 37 -4.07 3.93 -1.00
N LEU A 38 -3.08 4.80 -1.25
CA LEU A 38 -2.61 5.16 -2.59
C LEU A 38 -1.54 4.20 -3.11
N THR A 39 -1.48 4.02 -4.42
CA THR A 39 -0.43 3.23 -5.09
C THR A 39 0.59 4.16 -5.74
N HIS A 40 1.84 4.08 -5.30
CA HIS A 40 3.00 4.66 -5.96
C HIS A 40 3.71 3.57 -6.77
N ARG A 41 3.44 3.55 -8.08
CA ARG A 41 3.96 2.51 -8.98
C ARG A 41 5.50 2.42 -8.91
N GLY A 42 6.01 1.20 -8.75
CA GLY A 42 7.45 0.93 -8.60
C GLY A 42 8.04 1.26 -7.23
N VAL A 43 7.22 1.77 -6.29
CA VAL A 43 7.63 2.11 -4.92
C VAL A 43 6.83 1.30 -3.89
N GLY A 44 5.50 1.28 -4.02
CA GLY A 44 4.61 0.57 -3.10
C GLY A 44 3.32 1.33 -2.83
N TYR A 45 2.90 1.33 -1.56
CA TYR A 45 1.63 1.91 -1.11
C TYR A 45 1.85 2.96 -0.03
N GLN A 46 0.99 3.98 -0.02
CA GLN A 46 0.98 5.04 1.00
C GLN A 46 -0.38 5.09 1.68
N PHE A 47 -0.38 5.25 3.01
CA PHE A 47 -1.58 5.61 3.76
C PHE A 47 -1.69 7.13 3.81
N ALA A 48 -2.71 7.68 3.15
CA ALA A 48 -2.91 9.10 2.86
C ALA A 48 -3.98 9.72 3.77
N CYS A 49 -3.83 9.54 5.07
CA CYS A 49 -4.59 10.28 6.07
C CYS A 49 -3.72 10.60 7.29
N ASP A 50 -4.19 11.55 8.09
CA ASP A 50 -3.55 11.88 9.35
C ASP A 50 -3.68 10.70 10.33
N VAL A 51 -2.61 10.48 11.10
CA VAL A 51 -2.54 9.40 12.08
C VAL A 51 -2.35 10.01 13.46
N GLU A 52 -3.37 9.89 14.30
CA GLU A 52 -3.29 10.29 15.70
C GLU A 52 -2.91 9.09 16.56
N ARG A 53 -2.08 9.34 17.59
CA ARG A 53 -1.78 8.32 18.59
C ARG A 53 -2.81 8.41 19.71
N CYS A 54 -3.35 7.25 20.07
CA CYS A 54 -4.13 7.08 21.29
C CYS A 54 -3.25 7.14 22.54
#